data_AF-A0A7S1B0X2-F1
#
_entry.id   AF-A0A7S1B0X2-F1
#
_cell.length_a   1.000
_cell.length_b   1.000
_cell.length_c   1.000
_cell.angle_alpha   90.00
_cell.angle_beta   90.00
_cell.angle_gamma   90.00
#
_symmetry.space_group_name_H-M   'P 1'
#
loop_
_entity.id
_entity.type
_entity.pdbx_description
1 polymer ?
#
loop_
_entity_poly.entity_id
_entity_poly.type
_entity_poly.pdbx_seq_one_letter_code
_entity_poly.pdbx_strand_id
1 'polypeptide(L)'
;MNGHHPFRTSWTGFYEDARTENKDEMEFKSLVINNGSVNGGGEDSVGKFELLGTKVGDDISFVKAYPTHKVVYQGRIRDLEDGQTIEGRWHLESAAHVSGPFELTRSLELERKREAAFRMVVSRMKMFVGLIRFFFEDVGFTAIQAAYLASPEGQEGLHPNTRHFTLLSMVAGLLVSILGPIMECYAARRHRREGMELADPGPPPSVDGGRAHGGSRAGEGPGGDYSKLAETEAGETTSKPSEAYIQRRDQAKELTKHEFLSGNLDYVSVLMERPDVPAEVPDIAITDIIATSRGVHGVLLSGVLLFWTFVLSVPFVFHIDCTRGIPAKAHLCFCTISFLNCFLQIWCAAFTKYGYLMLVHAPQQFAFGLILSFFGGFDSYSDIAFIEIARSCGSWLWKPAASVYIVGVLLAQALPGILLLACKTHIPAALKLTEMNVLLLLLKPSVV
;
A
#
# COMPACT_ATOMS: atom_id res chain seq x y z
N MET A 1 -6.88 23.40 -5.45
CA MET A 1 -6.18 22.10 -5.33
C MET A 1 -6.92 21.28 -4.29
N ASN A 2 -7.77 20.35 -4.73
CA ASN A 2 -8.53 19.44 -3.86
C ASN A 2 -7.98 18.04 -4.09
N GLY A 3 -6.96 17.65 -3.34
CA GLY A 3 -6.47 16.28 -3.28
C GLY A 3 -6.92 15.70 -1.94
N HIS A 4 -7.86 14.77 -1.97
CA HIS A 4 -8.15 13.93 -0.81
C HIS A 4 -6.89 13.13 -0.46
N HIS A 5 -6.19 13.57 0.60
CA HIS A 5 -5.13 12.78 1.21
C HIS A 5 -5.77 11.65 2.04
N PRO A 6 -5.46 10.37 1.75
CA PRO A 6 -5.83 9.29 2.64
C PRO A 6 -4.87 9.34 3.85
N PHE A 7 -5.43 9.15 5.05
CA PHE A 7 -4.73 9.15 6.35
C PHE A 7 -4.43 10.54 6.93
N ARG A 8 -5.54 11.23 7.22
CA ARG A 8 -5.62 12.35 8.13
C ARG A 8 -5.40 11.89 9.57
N THR A 9 -4.27 12.26 10.19
CA THR A 9 -4.12 12.22 11.65
C THR A 9 -5.15 13.15 12.26
N SER A 10 -6.04 12.58 13.07
CA SER A 10 -7.15 13.31 13.66
C SER A 10 -6.79 13.62 15.09
N TRP A 11 -6.53 14.89 15.38
CA TRP A 11 -6.36 15.37 16.74
C TRP A 11 -7.67 15.99 17.19
N THR A 12 -8.17 15.56 18.33
CA THR A 12 -9.41 16.08 18.93
C THR A 12 -9.12 16.52 20.35
N GLY A 13 -9.74 17.59 20.80
CA GLY A 13 -9.62 18.02 22.18
C GLY A 13 -10.39 19.30 22.42
N PHE A 14 -9.86 20.17 23.26
CA PHE A 14 -10.53 21.42 23.62
C PHE A 14 -9.54 22.55 23.82
N TYR A 15 -10.06 23.77 23.75
CA TYR A 15 -9.40 24.96 24.28
C TYR A 15 -10.33 25.67 25.25
N GLU A 16 -9.76 26.45 26.17
CA GLU A 16 -10.52 27.21 27.14
C GLU A 16 -10.19 28.70 26.99
N ASP A 17 -11.20 29.58 26.95
CA ASP A 17 -10.98 31.03 27.02
C ASP A 17 -10.86 31.43 28.49
N ALA A 18 -9.67 31.90 28.90
CA ALA A 18 -9.36 32.24 30.29
C ALA A 18 -10.30 33.31 30.90
N ARG A 19 -11.09 34.02 30.10
CA ARG A 19 -12.08 35.00 30.58
C ARG A 19 -13.41 34.36 30.95
N THR A 20 -13.74 33.24 30.32
CA THR A 20 -15.06 32.59 30.45
C THR A 20 -15.00 31.22 31.11
N GLU A 21 -13.82 30.59 31.16
CA GLU A 21 -13.61 29.22 31.63
C GLU A 21 -14.45 28.17 30.86
N ASN A 22 -15.05 28.56 29.73
CA ASN A 22 -15.77 27.66 28.86
C ASN A 22 -14.80 26.87 28.00
N LYS A 23 -15.01 25.56 27.93
CA LYS A 23 -14.29 24.66 27.03
C LYS A 23 -15.02 24.55 25.71
N ASP A 24 -14.32 24.85 24.64
CA ASP A 24 -14.78 24.67 23.27
C ASP A 24 -14.07 23.48 22.65
N GLU A 25 -14.82 22.59 21.99
CA GLU A 25 -14.26 21.44 21.28
C GLU A 25 -13.45 21.89 20.05
N MET A 26 -12.37 21.16 19.79
CA MET A 26 -11.45 21.44 18.69
C MET A 26 -11.07 20.15 17.98
N GLU A 27 -11.08 20.17 16.65
CA GLU A 27 -10.65 19.06 15.82
C GLU A 27 -9.67 19.54 14.74
N PHE A 28 -8.45 18.98 14.74
CA PHE A 28 -7.50 19.13 13.65
C PHE A 28 -7.45 17.86 12.81
N LYS A 29 -8.16 17.90 11.69
CA LYS A 29 -8.22 16.78 10.75
C LYS A 29 -6.95 16.57 9.93
N SER A 30 -5.96 17.45 9.97
CA SER A 30 -4.74 17.25 9.16
C SER A 30 -3.47 17.77 9.83
N LEU A 31 -3.44 17.76 11.16
CA LEU A 31 -2.24 18.11 11.92
C LEU A 31 -1.23 16.97 11.84
N VAL A 32 -0.15 17.18 11.08
CA VAL A 32 0.96 16.25 10.90
C VAL A 32 2.18 16.78 11.64
N ILE A 33 2.77 15.94 12.49
CA ILE A 33 3.98 16.24 13.26
C ILE A 33 5.04 15.24 12.79
N ASN A 34 6.05 15.70 12.05
CA ASN A 34 7.07 14.82 11.46
C ASN A 34 8.44 15.51 11.43
N ASN A 35 9.49 14.82 11.86
CA ASN A 35 10.88 15.28 11.81
C ASN A 35 11.09 16.70 12.34
N GLY A 36 10.44 17.05 13.44
CA GLY A 36 10.55 18.37 14.06
C GLY A 36 9.75 19.49 13.37
N SER A 37 8.99 19.18 12.32
CA SER A 37 8.08 20.12 11.66
C SER A 37 6.62 19.78 11.99
N VAL A 38 5.80 20.82 12.10
CA VAL A 38 4.35 20.72 12.29
C VAL A 38 3.68 21.38 11.10
N ASN A 39 2.87 20.63 10.36
CA ASN A 39 2.16 21.13 9.18
C ASN A 39 0.71 20.64 9.18
N GLY A 40 -0.18 21.37 8.53
CA GLY A 40 -1.56 20.95 8.35
C GLY A 40 -2.47 22.07 7.89
N GLY A 41 -3.76 21.81 7.92
CA GLY A 41 -4.79 22.80 7.61
C GLY A 41 -6.21 22.29 7.81
N GLY A 42 -7.17 23.15 7.56
CA GLY A 42 -8.57 22.79 7.73
C GLY A 42 -9.51 23.94 7.45
N GLU A 43 -10.75 23.73 7.86
CA GLU A 43 -11.82 24.71 7.80
C GLU A 43 -12.73 24.49 9.00
N ASP A 44 -13.06 25.56 9.71
CA ASP A 44 -14.03 25.58 10.80
C ASP A 44 -15.01 26.75 10.62
N SER A 45 -15.82 27.05 11.64
CA SER A 45 -16.82 28.13 11.59
C SER A 45 -16.22 29.53 11.38
N VAL A 46 -14.91 29.71 11.62
CA VAL A 46 -14.21 30.98 11.40
C VAL A 46 -13.68 31.06 9.97
N GLY A 47 -13.38 29.92 9.35
CA GLY A 47 -13.02 29.80 7.94
C GLY A 47 -11.87 28.81 7.73
N LYS A 48 -11.25 28.90 6.54
CA LYS A 48 -10.09 28.08 6.19
C LYS A 48 -8.85 28.54 6.96
N PHE A 49 -8.05 27.57 7.39
CA PHE A 49 -6.80 27.82 8.11
C PHE A 49 -5.66 26.89 7.67
N GLU A 50 -4.44 27.36 7.88
CA GLU A 50 -3.20 26.58 7.73
C GLU A 50 -2.51 26.43 9.09
N LEU A 51 -1.79 25.31 9.28
CA LEU A 51 -1.00 25.01 10.47
C LEU A 51 0.47 24.95 10.08
N LEU A 52 1.31 25.73 10.75
CA LEU A 52 2.76 25.73 10.54
C LEU A 52 3.48 25.85 11.88
N GLY A 53 4.50 25.03 12.12
CA GLY A 53 5.22 25.03 13.38
C GLY A 53 6.41 24.08 13.44
N THR A 54 6.94 23.93 14.65
CA THR A 54 8.11 23.11 14.95
C THR A 54 7.91 22.30 16.23
N LYS A 55 8.61 21.17 16.31
CA LYS A 55 8.76 20.32 17.49
C LYS A 55 10.25 20.18 17.80
N VAL A 56 10.64 20.47 19.03
CA VAL A 56 12.01 20.32 19.51
C VAL A 56 11.96 19.50 20.80
N GLY A 57 12.44 18.25 20.75
CA GLY A 57 12.21 17.31 21.84
C GLY A 57 10.70 17.07 22.03
N ASP A 58 10.21 17.28 23.25
CA ASP A 58 8.78 17.16 23.59
C ASP A 58 8.04 18.49 23.48
N ASP A 59 8.76 19.61 23.36
CA ASP A 59 8.16 20.93 23.20
C ASP A 59 7.67 21.11 21.76
N ILE A 60 6.45 21.62 21.61
CA ILE A 60 5.81 21.87 20.32
C ILE A 60 5.26 23.30 20.27
N SER A 61 5.46 23.96 19.13
CA SER A 61 4.91 25.29 18.86
C SER A 61 4.38 25.34 17.43
N PHE A 62 3.13 25.73 17.24
CA PHE A 62 2.56 25.90 15.91
C PHE A 62 1.53 27.02 15.86
N VAL A 63 1.34 27.56 14.65
CA VAL A 63 0.44 28.69 14.38
C VAL A 63 -0.69 28.20 13.50
N LYS A 64 -1.93 28.43 13.96
CA LYS A 64 -3.16 28.31 13.16
C LYS A 64 -3.45 29.67 12.52
N ALA A 65 -3.20 29.77 11.22
CA ALA A 65 -3.32 31.02 10.47
C ALA A 65 -4.61 31.04 9.66
N TYR A 66 -5.47 32.03 9.94
CA TYR A 66 -6.61 32.39 9.12
C TYR A 66 -6.27 33.62 8.25
N PRO A 67 -7.08 33.94 7.23
CA PRO A 67 -6.92 35.21 6.50
C PRO A 67 -7.00 36.46 7.39
N THR A 68 -7.70 36.38 8.53
CA THR A 68 -8.01 37.54 9.39
C THR A 68 -7.17 37.63 10.66
N HIS A 69 -6.65 36.52 11.18
CA HIS A 69 -5.90 36.47 12.44
C HIS A 69 -5.10 35.18 12.56
N LYS A 70 -4.20 35.12 13.56
CA LYS A 70 -3.41 33.93 13.87
C LYS A 70 -3.56 33.55 15.34
N VAL A 71 -3.64 32.26 15.59
CA VAL A 71 -3.67 31.65 16.93
C VAL A 71 -2.38 30.85 17.11
N VAL A 72 -1.62 31.16 18.14
CA VAL A 72 -0.35 30.51 18.46
C VAL A 72 -0.60 29.47 19.55
N TYR A 73 -0.17 28.24 19.32
CA TYR A 73 -0.24 27.12 20.26
C TYR A 73 1.18 26.76 20.69
N GLN A 74 1.40 26.72 22.00
CA GLN A 74 2.67 26.31 22.60
C GLN A 74 2.39 25.28 23.69
N GLY A 75 3.03 24.13 23.63
CA GLY A 75 2.75 23.03 24.56
C GLY A 75 3.82 21.95 24.56
N ARG A 76 3.47 20.82 25.15
CA ARG A 76 4.29 19.62 25.20
C ARG A 76 3.51 18.40 24.74
N ILE A 77 4.17 17.54 23.98
CA ILE A 77 3.66 16.22 23.64
C ILE A 77 3.94 15.27 24.80
N ARG A 78 2.94 14.48 25.16
CA ARG A 78 3.05 13.34 26.09
C ARG A 78 2.60 12.09 25.37
N ASP A 79 3.43 11.06 25.42
CA ASP A 79 3.05 9.73 24.97
C ASP A 79 2.21 9.05 26.07
N LEU A 80 1.05 8.54 25.68
CA LEU A 80 0.16 7.74 26.50
C LEU A 80 0.13 6.31 25.94
N GLU A 81 -0.35 5.36 26.74
CA GLU A 81 -0.46 3.95 26.32
C GLU A 81 -1.31 3.78 25.05
N ASP A 82 -2.38 4.59 24.93
CA ASP A 82 -3.34 4.53 23.83
C ASP A 82 -3.27 5.72 22.85
N GLY A 83 -2.23 6.56 22.93
CA GLY A 83 -2.22 7.77 22.13
C GLY A 83 -1.08 8.74 22.39
N GLN A 84 -1.26 9.94 21.86
CA GLN A 84 -0.43 11.10 22.19
C GLN A 84 -1.34 12.25 22.60
N THR A 85 -0.93 13.02 23.60
CA THR A 85 -1.62 14.23 24.02
C THR A 85 -0.69 15.42 23.89
N ILE A 86 -1.20 16.54 23.37
CA ILE A 86 -0.53 17.84 23.40
C ILE A 86 -1.27 18.70 24.41
N GLU A 87 -0.59 19.10 25.48
CA GLU A 87 -1.11 20.02 26.48
C GLU A 87 -0.32 21.32 26.41
N GLY A 88 -1.01 22.46 26.51
CA GLY A 88 -0.32 23.74 26.41
C GLY A 88 -1.20 24.95 26.62
N ARG A 89 -0.72 26.09 26.12
CA ARG A 89 -1.47 27.35 26.06
C ARG A 89 -1.59 27.85 24.64
N TRP A 90 -2.75 28.38 24.32
CA TRP A 90 -3.01 29.10 23.08
C TRP A 90 -3.09 30.60 23.37
N HIS A 91 -2.75 31.44 22.39
CA HIS A 91 -3.01 32.88 22.45
C HIS A 91 -3.21 33.48 21.06
N LEU A 92 -3.94 34.59 20.98
CA LEU A 92 -4.04 35.38 19.74
C LEU A 92 -2.75 36.19 19.51
N GLU A 93 -2.18 36.10 18.31
CA GLU A 93 -0.95 36.83 17.95
C GLU A 93 -1.13 38.36 18.09
N SER A 94 -2.31 38.89 17.71
CA SER A 94 -2.64 40.31 17.80
C SER A 94 -3.06 40.78 19.20
N ALA A 95 -3.37 39.84 20.10
CA ALA A 95 -3.95 40.13 21.41
C ALA A 95 -3.54 39.04 22.43
N ALA A 96 -2.27 39.02 22.83
CA ALA A 96 -1.71 37.97 23.69
C ALA A 96 -2.42 37.82 25.06
N HIS A 97 -3.14 38.84 25.53
CA HIS A 97 -3.98 38.76 26.73
C HIS A 97 -5.21 37.86 26.54
N VAL A 98 -5.64 37.63 25.30
CA VAL A 98 -6.63 36.63 24.93
C VAL A 98 -5.90 35.31 24.72
N SER A 99 -5.93 34.47 25.77
CA SER A 99 -5.20 33.22 25.85
C SER A 99 -5.94 32.21 26.73
N GLY A 100 -5.49 30.96 26.72
CA GLY A 100 -5.95 29.97 27.68
C GLY A 100 -5.29 28.61 27.47
N PRO A 101 -5.61 27.61 28.32
CA PRO A 101 -5.11 26.27 28.15
C PRO A 101 -5.76 25.57 26.95
N PHE A 102 -5.06 24.60 26.38
CA PHE A 102 -5.63 23.66 25.42
C PHE A 102 -5.09 22.25 25.65
N GLU A 103 -5.86 21.28 25.18
CA GLU A 103 -5.49 19.88 25.13
C GLU A 103 -5.91 19.30 23.78
N LEU A 104 -5.04 18.51 23.16
CA LEU A 104 -5.31 17.77 21.94
C LEU A 104 -4.89 16.32 22.13
N THR A 105 -5.78 15.39 21.89
CA THR A 105 -5.51 13.96 21.95
C THR A 105 -5.57 13.35 20.56
N ARG A 106 -4.56 12.55 20.24
CA ARG A 106 -4.55 11.62 19.11
C ARG A 106 -4.79 10.22 19.67
N SER A 107 -5.98 9.67 19.41
CA SER A 107 -6.31 8.29 19.78
C SER A 107 -5.71 7.31 18.77
N LEU A 108 -4.69 6.55 19.19
CA LEU A 108 -4.13 5.46 18.39
C LEU A 108 -5.18 4.37 18.16
N GLU A 109 -6.07 4.14 19.12
CA GLU A 109 -7.15 3.17 19.00
C GLU A 109 -8.11 3.51 17.85
N LEU A 110 -8.53 4.77 17.74
CA LEU A 110 -9.41 5.22 16.66
C LEU A 110 -8.72 5.11 15.29
N GLU A 111 -7.44 5.44 15.21
CA GLU A 111 -6.65 5.28 13.98
C GLU A 111 -6.52 3.81 13.58
N ARG A 112 -6.16 2.93 14.52
CA ARG A 112 -6.12 1.48 14.30
C ARG A 112 -7.46 0.95 13.82
N LYS A 113 -8.58 1.39 14.42
CA LYS A 113 -9.94 1.02 13.99
C LYS A 113 -10.24 1.50 12.56
N ARG A 114 -9.91 2.75 12.22
CA ARG A 114 -10.10 3.29 10.86
C ARG A 114 -9.25 2.54 9.84
N GLU A 115 -8.01 2.25 10.18
CA GLU A 115 -7.08 1.51 9.33
C GLU A 115 -7.53 0.07 9.10
N ALA A 116 -7.98 -0.63 10.16
CA ALA A 116 -8.57 -1.96 10.07
C ALA A 116 -9.85 -1.95 9.22
N ALA A 117 -10.71 -0.94 9.39
CA ALA A 117 -11.92 -0.77 8.56
C ALA A 117 -11.56 -0.54 7.09
N PHE A 118 -10.60 0.34 6.81
CA PHE A 118 -10.11 0.58 5.46
C PHE A 118 -9.52 -0.68 4.83
N ARG A 119 -8.69 -1.44 5.58
CA ARG A 119 -8.16 -2.74 5.14
C ARG A 119 -9.26 -3.73 4.79
N MET A 120 -10.30 -3.83 5.62
CA MET A 120 -11.45 -4.67 5.33
C MET A 120 -12.18 -4.25 4.06
N VAL A 121 -12.38 -2.94 3.84
CA VAL A 121 -13.02 -2.42 2.62
C VAL A 121 -12.18 -2.72 1.39
N VAL A 122 -10.87 -2.45 1.43
CA VAL A 122 -9.96 -2.74 0.31
C VAL A 122 -9.89 -4.25 0.04
N SER A 123 -9.79 -5.09 1.06
CA SER A 123 -9.79 -6.55 0.91
C SER A 123 -11.08 -7.06 0.28
N ARG A 124 -12.25 -6.57 0.73
CA ARG A 124 -13.54 -6.93 0.14
C ARG A 124 -13.66 -6.48 -1.31
N MET A 125 -13.20 -5.27 -1.62
CA MET A 125 -13.20 -4.74 -2.98
C MET A 125 -12.29 -5.56 -3.90
N LYS A 126 -11.07 -5.90 -3.45
CA LYS A 126 -10.16 -6.76 -4.21
C LYS A 126 -10.76 -8.15 -4.44
N MET A 127 -11.38 -8.74 -3.42
CA MET A 127 -12.04 -10.04 -3.53
C MET A 127 -13.20 -9.99 -4.52
N PHE A 128 -14.01 -8.93 -4.47
CA PHE A 128 -15.13 -8.73 -5.38
C PHE A 128 -14.66 -8.57 -6.84
N VAL A 129 -13.65 -7.72 -7.08
CA VAL A 129 -13.03 -7.54 -8.40
C VAL A 129 -12.42 -8.84 -8.91
N GLY A 130 -11.68 -9.55 -8.05
CA GLY A 130 -11.09 -10.85 -8.38
C GLY A 130 -12.14 -11.92 -8.71
N LEU A 131 -13.29 -11.89 -8.04
CA LEU A 131 -14.40 -12.80 -8.31
C LEU A 131 -15.09 -12.49 -9.65
N ILE A 132 -15.30 -11.21 -9.97
CA ILE A 132 -15.80 -10.80 -11.29
C ILE A 132 -14.84 -11.27 -12.37
N ARG A 133 -13.53 -11.00 -12.22
CA ARG A 133 -12.49 -11.46 -13.13
C ARG A 133 -12.56 -12.97 -13.33
N PHE A 134 -12.52 -13.72 -12.23
CA PHE A 134 -12.58 -15.18 -12.25
C PHE A 134 -13.76 -15.75 -13.04
N PHE A 135 -14.98 -15.25 -12.80
CA PHE A 135 -16.17 -15.80 -13.46
C PHE A 135 -16.28 -15.39 -14.92
N PHE A 136 -16.03 -14.12 -15.23
CA PHE A 136 -16.23 -13.59 -16.58
C PHE A 136 -15.04 -13.88 -17.50
N GLU A 137 -13.83 -13.57 -17.05
CA GLU A 137 -12.60 -13.76 -17.81
C GLU A 137 -12.19 -15.23 -17.75
N ASP A 138 -11.74 -15.73 -16.60
CA ASP A 138 -11.04 -17.02 -16.60
C ASP A 138 -11.95 -18.21 -16.87
N VAL A 139 -13.08 -18.34 -16.17
CA VAL A 139 -13.99 -19.49 -16.35
C VAL A 139 -14.68 -19.42 -17.71
N GLY A 140 -15.23 -18.25 -18.06
CA GLY A 140 -15.93 -18.05 -19.31
C GLY A 140 -15.02 -18.24 -20.52
N PHE A 141 -13.86 -17.59 -20.51
CA PHE A 141 -12.92 -17.65 -21.63
C PHE A 141 -12.22 -19.01 -21.72
N THR A 142 -11.83 -19.62 -20.59
CA THR A 142 -11.26 -20.98 -20.59
C THR A 142 -12.26 -22.00 -21.12
N ALA A 143 -13.55 -21.90 -20.78
CA ALA A 143 -14.57 -22.79 -21.31
C ALA A 143 -14.70 -22.67 -22.84
N ILE A 144 -14.62 -21.44 -23.37
CA ILE A 144 -14.65 -21.20 -24.82
C ILE A 144 -13.40 -21.73 -25.51
N GLN A 145 -12.21 -21.48 -24.94
CA GLN A 145 -10.94 -22.01 -25.45
C GLN A 145 -10.92 -23.54 -25.43
N ALA A 146 -11.39 -24.16 -24.34
CA ALA A 146 -11.50 -25.62 -24.22
C ALA A 146 -12.47 -26.19 -25.26
N ALA A 147 -13.65 -25.57 -25.44
CA ALA A 147 -14.61 -25.97 -26.45
C ALA A 147 -14.04 -25.86 -27.87
N TYR A 148 -13.28 -24.81 -28.14
CA TYR A 148 -12.58 -24.63 -29.42
C TYR A 148 -11.51 -25.70 -29.64
N LEU A 149 -10.68 -26.00 -28.65
CA LEU A 149 -9.66 -27.05 -28.75
C LEU A 149 -10.26 -28.46 -28.90
N ALA A 150 -11.48 -28.67 -28.39
CA ALA A 150 -12.20 -29.92 -28.55
C ALA A 150 -12.96 -30.03 -29.87
N SER A 151 -13.21 -28.91 -30.56
CA SER A 151 -13.96 -28.90 -31.81
C SER A 151 -13.14 -29.47 -32.99
N PRO A 152 -13.79 -29.98 -34.05
CA PRO A 152 -13.08 -30.49 -35.24
C PRO A 152 -12.13 -29.44 -35.84
N GLU A 153 -12.55 -28.17 -35.88
CA GLU A 153 -11.73 -27.07 -36.38
C GLU A 153 -10.45 -26.89 -35.57
N GLY A 154 -10.54 -27.03 -34.24
CA GLY A 154 -9.37 -26.95 -33.35
C GLY A 154 -8.47 -28.19 -33.42
N GLN A 155 -9.02 -29.37 -33.70
CA GLN A 155 -8.24 -30.60 -33.79
C GLN A 155 -7.47 -30.73 -35.12
N GLU A 156 -8.09 -30.37 -36.23
CA GLU A 156 -7.52 -30.59 -37.57
C GLU A 156 -6.79 -29.36 -38.13
N GLY A 157 -7.22 -28.15 -37.75
CA GLY A 157 -6.73 -26.89 -38.35
C GLY A 157 -5.65 -26.16 -37.57
N LEU A 158 -5.43 -26.50 -36.29
CA LEU A 158 -4.61 -25.67 -35.40
C LEU A 158 -3.13 -26.07 -35.41
N HIS A 159 -2.26 -25.09 -35.63
CA HIS A 159 -0.82 -25.30 -35.53
C HIS A 159 -0.43 -25.77 -34.10
N PRO A 160 0.46 -26.77 -33.92
CA PRO A 160 0.81 -27.31 -32.60
C PRO A 160 1.27 -26.26 -31.57
N ASN A 161 2.07 -25.28 -32.01
CA ASN A 161 2.52 -24.19 -31.13
C ASN A 161 1.35 -23.34 -30.61
N THR A 162 0.35 -23.08 -31.47
CA THR A 162 -0.86 -22.34 -31.08
C THR A 162 -1.69 -23.12 -30.07
N ARG A 163 -1.77 -24.44 -30.24
CA ARG A 163 -2.42 -25.34 -29.28
C ARG A 163 -1.74 -25.29 -27.91
N HIS A 164 -0.41 -25.42 -27.88
CA HIS A 164 0.35 -25.32 -26.63
C HIS A 164 0.24 -23.93 -25.99
N PHE A 165 0.28 -22.87 -26.79
CA PHE A 165 0.09 -21.50 -26.32
C PHE A 165 -1.28 -21.32 -25.67
N THR A 166 -2.35 -21.79 -26.31
CA THR A 166 -3.73 -21.69 -25.79
C THR A 166 -3.86 -22.48 -24.49
N LEU A 167 -3.32 -23.70 -24.43
CA LEU A 167 -3.33 -24.50 -23.19
C LEU A 167 -2.55 -23.82 -22.05
N LEU A 168 -1.39 -23.21 -22.34
CA LEU A 168 -0.60 -22.50 -21.35
C LEU A 168 -1.33 -21.25 -20.84
N SER A 169 -2.02 -20.52 -21.73
CA SER A 169 -2.90 -19.40 -21.39
C SER A 169 -4.02 -19.83 -20.45
N MET A 170 -4.78 -20.88 -20.80
CA MET A 170 -5.82 -21.45 -19.93
C MET A 170 -5.31 -21.78 -18.52
N VAL A 171 -4.14 -22.43 -18.44
CA VAL A 171 -3.54 -22.80 -17.15
C VAL A 171 -3.08 -21.55 -16.39
N ALA A 172 -2.46 -20.59 -17.05
CA ALA A 172 -1.98 -19.35 -16.44
C ALA A 172 -3.14 -18.51 -15.89
N GLY A 173 -4.19 -18.27 -16.68
CA GLY A 173 -5.39 -17.53 -16.27
C GLY A 173 -6.06 -18.18 -15.06
N LEU A 174 -6.38 -19.48 -15.15
CA LEU A 174 -6.96 -20.22 -14.02
C LEU A 174 -6.08 -20.18 -12.76
N LEU A 175 -4.76 -20.33 -12.89
CA LEU A 175 -3.86 -20.29 -11.73
C LEU A 175 -3.85 -18.90 -11.07
N VAL A 176 -3.68 -17.83 -11.85
CA VAL A 176 -3.65 -16.45 -11.34
C VAL A 176 -4.96 -16.12 -10.64
N SER A 177 -6.08 -16.50 -11.24
CA SER A 177 -7.40 -16.11 -10.79
C SER A 177 -7.97 -16.97 -9.68
N ILE A 178 -7.43 -18.18 -9.46
CA ILE A 178 -7.68 -18.97 -8.25
C ILE A 178 -6.79 -18.49 -7.11
N LEU A 179 -5.51 -18.25 -7.36
CA LEU A 179 -4.55 -17.88 -6.32
C LEU A 179 -4.90 -16.54 -5.66
N GLY A 180 -5.30 -15.53 -6.43
CA GLY A 180 -5.63 -14.19 -5.90
C GLY A 180 -6.70 -14.23 -4.79
N PRO A 181 -7.94 -14.66 -5.09
CA PRO A 181 -9.02 -14.74 -4.11
C PRO A 181 -8.72 -15.65 -2.92
N ILE A 182 -7.99 -16.75 -3.14
CA ILE A 182 -7.58 -17.65 -2.05
C ILE A 182 -6.64 -16.92 -1.08
N MET A 183 -5.61 -16.25 -1.60
CA MET A 183 -4.66 -15.49 -0.78
C MET A 183 -5.38 -14.36 -0.02
N GLU A 184 -6.32 -13.68 -0.65
CA GLU A 184 -7.11 -12.63 -0.01
C GLU A 184 -8.08 -13.18 1.05
N CYS A 185 -8.67 -14.36 0.82
CA CYS A 185 -9.47 -15.05 1.83
C CYS A 185 -8.64 -15.44 3.05
N TYR A 186 -7.40 -15.92 2.84
CA TYR A 186 -6.48 -16.24 3.94
C TYR A 186 -6.10 -14.98 4.73
N ALA A 187 -5.75 -13.89 4.03
CA ALA A 187 -5.45 -12.61 4.66
C ALA A 187 -6.64 -12.06 5.46
N ALA A 188 -7.86 -12.08 4.89
CA ALA A 188 -9.07 -11.61 5.55
C ALA A 188 -9.42 -12.45 6.80
N ARG A 189 -9.27 -13.77 6.72
CA ARG A 189 -9.49 -14.67 7.87
C ARG A 189 -8.52 -14.39 9.01
N ARG A 190 -7.26 -14.10 8.67
CA ARG A 190 -6.24 -13.75 9.65
C ARG A 190 -6.54 -12.42 10.35
N HIS A 191 -6.83 -11.36 9.59
CA HIS A 191 -7.21 -10.07 10.18
C HIS A 191 -8.46 -10.18 11.07
N ARG A 192 -9.40 -11.07 10.73
CA ARG A 192 -10.56 -11.34 11.59
C ARG A 192 -10.15 -11.99 12.93
N ARG A 193 -9.14 -12.87 12.94
CA ARG A 193 -8.63 -13.48 14.19
C ARG A 193 -7.94 -12.42 15.06
N GLU A 194 -7.03 -11.64 14.48
CA GLU A 194 -6.34 -10.54 15.17
C GLU A 194 -7.32 -9.50 15.72
N GLY A 195 -8.35 -9.14 14.94
CA GLY A 195 -9.38 -8.21 15.38
C GLY A 195 -10.31 -8.76 16.46
N MET A 196 -10.55 -10.08 16.51
CA MET A 196 -11.33 -10.71 17.60
C MET A 196 -10.53 -10.76 18.90
N GLU A 197 -9.21 -11.01 18.83
CA GLU A 197 -8.32 -10.95 20.00
C GLU A 197 -8.25 -9.54 20.60
N LEU A 198 -8.33 -8.50 19.78
CA LEU A 198 -8.39 -7.10 20.25
C LEU A 198 -9.75 -6.71 20.82
N ALA A 199 -10.84 -7.35 20.38
CA ALA A 199 -12.21 -7.00 20.78
C ALA A 199 -12.67 -7.73 22.06
N ASP A 200 -12.00 -8.81 22.43
CA ASP A 200 -12.22 -9.54 23.68
C ASP A 200 -11.04 -9.26 24.61
N PRO A 201 -11.00 -8.10 25.31
CA PRO A 201 -10.04 -7.92 26.39
C PRO A 201 -10.42 -9.00 27.40
N GLY A 202 -9.62 -10.07 27.44
CA GLY A 202 -9.87 -11.20 28.34
C GLY A 202 -10.18 -10.70 29.75
N PRO A 203 -10.90 -11.50 30.55
CA PRO A 203 -11.33 -11.08 31.89
C PRO A 203 -10.14 -10.46 32.61
N PRO A 204 -10.31 -9.27 33.23
CA PRO A 204 -9.22 -8.56 33.87
C PRO A 204 -8.49 -9.55 34.78
N PRO A 205 -7.14 -9.57 34.77
CA PRO A 205 -6.37 -10.53 35.53
C PRO A 205 -6.94 -10.54 36.95
N SER A 206 -7.45 -11.70 37.37
CA SER A 206 -8.01 -11.85 38.70
C SER A 206 -6.92 -11.39 39.66
N VAL A 207 -7.17 -10.29 40.35
CA VAL A 207 -6.29 -9.76 41.38
C VAL A 207 -6.33 -10.80 42.50
N ASP A 208 -5.49 -11.84 42.35
CA ASP A 208 -5.20 -12.76 43.43
C ASP A 208 -4.55 -11.92 44.51
N GLY A 209 -5.26 -11.82 45.64
CA GLY A 209 -4.88 -11.07 46.83
C GLY A 209 -3.61 -11.62 47.48
N GLY A 210 -2.49 -11.49 46.77
CA GLY A 210 -1.14 -11.78 47.21
C GLY A 210 -0.73 -10.82 48.32
N ARG A 211 -1.07 -11.22 49.54
CA ARG A 211 -0.64 -10.70 50.83
C ARG A 211 0.83 -10.26 50.79
N ALA A 212 1.06 -8.96 50.94
CA ALA A 212 2.37 -8.36 51.03
C ALA A 212 3.19 -8.96 52.20
N HIS A 213 4.34 -9.54 51.89
CA HIS A 213 5.42 -9.71 52.87
C HIS A 213 6.45 -8.61 52.64
N GLY A 214 6.49 -7.68 53.61
CA GLY A 214 7.48 -6.61 53.67
C GLY A 214 8.88 -7.14 53.89
N GLY A 215 9.83 -6.53 53.20
CA GLY A 215 11.26 -6.70 53.41
C GLY A 215 11.97 -5.38 53.08
N SER A 216 12.13 -4.52 54.08
CA SER A 216 13.00 -3.35 54.01
C SER A 216 14.43 -3.76 53.71
N ARG A 217 15.06 -3.08 52.74
CA ARG A 217 16.52 -2.92 52.76
C ARG A 217 16.92 -1.58 52.17
N ALA A 218 17.32 -0.70 53.08
CA ALA A 218 18.08 0.51 52.77
C ALA A 218 19.48 0.12 52.28
N GLY A 219 19.98 0.83 51.27
CA GLY A 219 21.33 0.71 50.75
C GLY A 219 21.72 2.02 50.07
N GLU A 220 22.61 2.75 50.73
CA GLU A 220 23.19 4.02 50.33
C GLU A 220 24.29 3.88 49.27
N GLY A 221 24.39 4.90 48.40
CA GLY A 221 25.65 5.43 47.86
C GLY A 221 26.02 5.07 46.41
N PRO A 222 26.99 5.77 45.79
CA PRO A 222 27.40 7.16 45.96
C PRO A 222 27.40 7.97 44.63
N GLY A 223 27.51 9.30 44.76
CA GLY A 223 27.55 10.25 43.65
C GLY A 223 28.77 10.09 42.73
N GLY A 224 28.52 10.24 41.43
CA GLY A 224 29.52 10.28 40.37
C GLY A 224 29.57 11.67 39.73
N ASP A 225 30.77 12.23 39.73
CA ASP A 225 31.20 13.51 39.19
C ASP A 225 31.14 13.52 37.65
N TYR A 226 30.35 14.42 37.06
CA TYR A 226 30.25 14.63 35.62
C TYR A 226 31.05 15.86 35.22
N SER A 227 32.37 15.70 35.09
CA SER A 227 33.23 16.74 34.52
C SER A 227 34.42 16.12 33.77
N LYS A 228 34.22 15.80 32.47
CA LYS A 228 35.23 15.81 31.38
C LYS A 228 34.64 15.16 30.12
N LEU A 229 34.18 16.00 29.20
CA LEU A 229 34.07 15.64 27.78
C LEU A 229 35.09 16.49 27.04
N ALA A 230 36.23 15.87 26.77
CA ALA A 230 37.23 16.37 25.84
C ALA A 230 36.94 15.78 24.46
N GLU A 231 37.16 16.61 23.45
CA GLU A 231 37.09 16.32 22.02
C GLU A 231 37.75 14.98 21.67
N THR A 232 37.06 14.15 20.89
CA THR A 232 37.69 13.00 20.23
C THR A 232 37.25 12.95 18.78
N GLU A 233 38.28 12.91 17.94
CA GLU A 233 38.26 12.99 16.49
C GLU A 233 37.37 11.91 15.84
N ALA A 234 36.70 12.31 14.76
CA ALA A 234 35.86 11.46 13.93
C ALA A 234 36.71 10.46 13.14
N GLY A 235 37.05 9.34 13.78
CA GLY A 235 37.47 8.12 13.09
C GLY A 235 36.24 7.34 12.63
N GLU A 236 36.01 7.30 11.33
CA GLU A 236 34.96 6.50 10.68
C GLU A 236 35.27 5.01 10.85
N THR A 237 34.91 4.48 12.02
CA THR A 237 34.93 3.05 12.29
C THR A 237 33.65 2.47 11.70
N THR A 238 33.79 1.66 10.65
CA THR A 238 32.70 0.85 10.10
C THR A 238 32.20 -0.07 11.22
N SER A 239 31.14 0.37 11.91
CA SER A 239 30.59 -0.36 13.04
C SER A 239 30.11 -1.72 12.55
N LYS A 240 30.63 -2.79 13.15
CA LYS A 240 30.12 -4.13 12.88
C LYS A 240 28.65 -4.16 13.29
N PRO A 241 27.74 -4.72 12.46
CA PRO A 241 26.33 -4.80 12.80
C PRO A 241 26.14 -5.52 14.14
N SER A 242 25.25 -5.00 14.98
CA SER A 242 25.03 -5.54 16.32
C SER A 242 24.61 -7.02 16.26
N GLU A 243 25.04 -7.81 17.24
CA GLU A 243 24.73 -9.24 17.34
C GLU A 243 23.20 -9.49 17.42
N ALA A 244 22.47 -8.57 18.06
CA ALA A 244 21.01 -8.59 18.12
C ALA A 244 20.34 -8.39 16.75
N TYR A 245 20.97 -7.65 15.84
CA TYR A 245 20.50 -7.50 14.46
C TYR A 245 20.80 -8.76 13.65
N ILE A 246 21.99 -9.34 13.80
CA ILE A 246 22.37 -10.59 13.11
C ILE A 246 21.40 -11.72 13.52
N GLN A 247 21.12 -11.85 14.81
CA GLN A 247 20.20 -12.86 15.34
C GLN A 247 18.77 -12.65 14.82
N ARG A 248 18.26 -11.42 14.81
CA ARG A 248 16.94 -11.10 14.23
C ARG A 248 16.88 -11.40 12.74
N ARG A 249 17.92 -11.04 11.98
CA ARG A 249 18.04 -11.32 10.54
C ARG A 249 18.05 -12.82 10.23
N ASP A 250 18.71 -13.61 11.05
CA ASP A 250 18.83 -15.05 10.80
C ASP A 250 17.57 -15.80 11.29
N GLN A 251 16.96 -15.39 12.40
CA GLN A 251 15.63 -15.87 12.82
C GLN A 251 14.57 -15.54 11.76
N ALA A 252 14.67 -14.34 11.21
CA ALA A 252 13.93 -13.93 10.04
C ALA A 252 14.14 -14.94 8.88
N LYS A 253 15.36 -15.13 8.37
CA LYS A 253 15.61 -16.06 7.25
C LYS A 253 14.99 -17.45 7.43
N GLU A 254 15.01 -18.00 8.64
CA GLU A 254 14.38 -19.30 8.95
C GLU A 254 12.85 -19.24 8.91
N LEU A 255 12.22 -18.18 9.45
CA LEU A 255 10.77 -17.96 9.35
C LEU A 255 10.31 -17.79 7.90
N THR A 256 11.09 -17.07 7.06
CA THR A 256 10.77 -16.88 5.64
C THR A 256 10.65 -18.20 4.89
N LYS A 257 11.45 -19.21 5.27
CA LYS A 257 11.48 -20.52 4.61
C LYS A 257 10.21 -21.33 4.82
N HIS A 258 9.59 -21.21 5.99
CA HIS A 258 8.35 -21.91 6.33
C HIS A 258 7.09 -21.10 5.99
N GLU A 259 7.15 -19.78 6.00
CA GLU A 259 5.99 -18.90 5.78
C GLU A 259 5.85 -18.34 4.37
N PHE A 260 6.80 -18.58 3.45
CA PHE A 260 6.75 -18.07 2.06
C PHE A 260 5.42 -18.38 1.33
N LEU A 261 4.85 -19.56 1.58
CA LEU A 261 3.56 -19.97 0.99
C LEU A 261 2.35 -19.31 1.65
N SER A 262 2.51 -18.70 2.83
CA SER A 262 1.40 -18.12 3.60
C SER A 262 1.03 -16.69 3.18
N GLY A 263 1.88 -16.01 2.38
CA GLY A 263 1.65 -14.63 1.96
C GLY A 263 1.72 -13.59 3.08
N ASN A 264 2.39 -13.89 4.19
CA ASN A 264 2.50 -13.00 5.34
C ASN A 264 3.32 -11.73 5.01
N LEU A 265 2.63 -10.59 4.91
CA LEU A 265 3.24 -9.25 4.70
C LEU A 265 3.68 -8.58 6.02
N ASP A 266 3.15 -8.99 7.19
CA ASP A 266 3.54 -8.38 8.47
C ASP A 266 5.00 -8.66 8.82
N TYR A 267 5.52 -9.77 8.32
CA TYR A 267 6.91 -10.15 8.52
C TYR A 267 7.91 -9.20 7.83
N VAL A 268 7.49 -8.58 6.71
CA VAL A 268 8.27 -7.50 6.08
C VAL A 268 8.38 -6.32 7.05
N SER A 269 7.34 -6.01 7.83
CA SER A 269 7.40 -4.92 8.81
C SER A 269 8.43 -5.18 9.92
N VAL A 270 8.61 -6.44 10.36
CA VAL A 270 9.62 -6.85 11.35
C VAL A 270 11.04 -6.78 10.78
N LEU A 271 11.24 -7.21 9.53
CA LEU A 271 12.51 -7.05 8.81
C LEU A 271 12.85 -5.58 8.51
N MET A 272 11.86 -4.70 8.54
CA MET A 272 11.99 -3.28 8.22
C MET A 272 12.25 -2.37 9.43
N GLU A 273 12.25 -2.91 10.64
CA GLU A 273 12.77 -2.20 11.83
C GLU A 273 14.31 -2.19 11.81
N ARG A 274 14.84 -1.21 11.04
CA ARG A 274 16.24 -0.73 10.99
C ARG A 274 17.33 -1.73 10.59
N PRO A 275 17.55 -1.92 9.29
CA PRO A 275 18.88 -1.80 8.73
C PRO A 275 19.21 -0.30 8.57
N ASP A 276 20.42 0.11 8.90
CA ASP A 276 20.96 1.40 8.44
C ASP A 276 20.98 1.36 6.90
N VAL A 277 19.98 1.98 6.29
CA VAL A 277 19.86 2.01 4.83
C VAL A 277 20.99 2.91 4.34
N PRO A 278 21.86 2.44 3.41
CA PRO A 278 23.02 3.20 2.95
C PRO A 278 22.67 4.48 2.16
N ALA A 279 21.37 4.76 1.99
CA ALA A 279 20.84 5.97 1.37
C ALA A 279 19.62 6.45 2.17
N GLU A 280 19.46 7.77 2.30
CA GLU A 280 18.24 8.41 2.81
C GLU A 280 17.06 8.15 1.85
N VAL A 281 16.52 6.92 1.88
CA VAL A 281 15.31 6.59 1.12
C VAL A 281 14.11 7.10 1.93
N PRO A 282 13.27 7.98 1.36
CA PRO A 282 12.16 8.58 2.09
C PRO A 282 11.14 7.51 2.51
N ASP A 283 10.67 7.60 3.76
CA ASP A 283 9.64 6.73 4.33
C ASP A 283 8.24 7.25 3.92
N ILE A 284 7.96 7.19 2.61
CA ILE A 284 6.70 7.66 2.03
C ILE A 284 5.95 6.45 1.47
N ALA A 285 4.66 6.36 1.76
CA ALA A 285 3.80 5.31 1.22
C ALA A 285 3.70 5.42 -0.32
N ILE A 286 3.66 4.28 -1.01
CA ILE A 286 3.59 4.25 -2.49
C ILE A 286 2.35 5.01 -3.02
N THR A 287 1.23 4.96 -2.29
CA THR A 287 0.03 5.72 -2.65
C THR A 287 0.25 7.22 -2.63
N ASP A 288 1.05 7.71 -1.68
CA ASP A 288 1.33 9.13 -1.54
C ASP A 288 2.31 9.60 -2.61
N ILE A 289 3.31 8.77 -2.96
CA ILE A 289 4.19 9.07 -4.09
C ILE A 289 3.38 9.17 -5.38
N ILE A 290 2.49 8.22 -5.66
CA ILE A 290 1.64 8.23 -6.85
C ILE A 290 0.67 9.43 -6.82
N ALA A 291 0.12 9.78 -5.66
CA ALA A 291 -0.80 10.90 -5.54
C ALA A 291 -0.11 12.26 -5.73
N THR A 292 1.08 12.43 -5.12
CA THR A 292 1.76 13.73 -5.02
C THR A 292 2.72 13.98 -6.19
N SER A 293 3.48 12.97 -6.63
CA SER A 293 4.48 13.11 -7.68
C SER A 293 3.85 13.02 -9.08
N ARG A 294 3.72 14.16 -9.76
CA ARG A 294 3.23 14.22 -11.15
C ARG A 294 4.09 13.37 -12.10
N GLY A 295 5.39 13.32 -11.88
CA GLY A 295 6.32 12.54 -12.71
C GLY A 295 6.07 11.03 -12.56
N VAL A 296 6.05 10.52 -11.33
CA VAL A 296 5.83 9.09 -11.07
C VAL A 296 4.46 8.64 -11.58
N HIS A 297 3.41 9.42 -11.28
CA HIS A 297 2.07 9.16 -11.76
C HIS A 297 1.96 9.13 -13.29
N GLY A 298 2.53 10.14 -13.96
CA GLY A 298 2.52 10.23 -15.42
C GLY A 298 3.25 9.08 -16.09
N VAL A 299 4.38 8.63 -15.52
CA VAL A 299 5.13 7.47 -16.02
C VAL A 299 4.34 6.18 -15.88
N LEU A 300 3.72 5.92 -14.71
CA LEU A 300 2.88 4.74 -14.51
C LEU A 300 1.67 4.73 -15.45
N LEU A 301 0.95 5.85 -15.55
CA LEU A 301 -0.19 5.97 -16.44
C LEU A 301 0.21 5.76 -17.90
N SER A 302 1.34 6.31 -18.32
CA SER A 302 1.87 6.11 -19.68
C SER A 302 2.23 4.65 -19.94
N GLY A 303 2.81 3.94 -18.96
CA GLY A 303 3.10 2.51 -19.05
C GLY A 303 1.84 1.66 -19.24
N VAL A 304 0.78 1.94 -18.47
CA VAL A 304 -0.54 1.28 -18.60
C VAL A 304 -1.15 1.56 -19.96
N LEU A 305 -1.17 2.83 -20.39
CA LEU A 305 -1.74 3.21 -21.68
C LEU A 305 -0.98 2.58 -22.85
N LEU A 306 0.36 2.54 -22.78
CA LEU A 306 1.19 1.89 -23.79
C LEU A 306 0.89 0.40 -23.89
N PHE A 307 0.80 -0.30 -22.75
CA PHE A 307 0.46 -1.71 -22.70
C PHE A 307 -0.91 -2.00 -23.33
N TRP A 308 -1.97 -1.32 -22.88
CA TRP A 308 -3.32 -1.56 -23.40
C TRP A 308 -3.49 -1.15 -24.86
N THR A 309 -2.84 -0.05 -25.28
CA THR A 309 -2.80 0.34 -26.69
C THR A 309 -2.15 -0.74 -27.55
N PHE A 310 -1.05 -1.32 -27.08
CA PHE A 310 -0.41 -2.44 -27.77
C PHE A 310 -1.35 -3.64 -27.87
N VAL A 311 -1.92 -4.12 -26.75
CA VAL A 311 -2.82 -5.30 -26.74
C VAL A 311 -3.98 -5.10 -27.71
N LEU A 312 -4.63 -3.93 -27.69
CA LEU A 312 -5.73 -3.60 -28.60
C LEU A 312 -5.30 -3.44 -30.06
N SER A 313 -4.04 -3.09 -30.31
CA SER A 313 -3.49 -2.96 -31.67
C SER A 313 -3.09 -4.29 -32.31
N VAL A 314 -2.92 -5.36 -31.51
CA VAL A 314 -2.41 -6.67 -31.98
C VAL A 314 -3.16 -7.20 -33.20
N PRO A 315 -4.52 -7.24 -33.22
CA PRO A 315 -5.29 -7.72 -34.38
C PRO A 315 -5.04 -6.94 -35.67
N PHE A 316 -4.67 -5.66 -35.56
CA PHE A 316 -4.54 -4.76 -36.70
C PHE A 316 -3.10 -4.70 -37.23
N VAL A 317 -2.13 -4.86 -36.35
CA VAL A 317 -0.70 -4.74 -36.67
C VAL A 317 -0.10 -6.07 -37.12
N PHE A 318 -0.57 -7.18 -36.55
CA PHE A 318 -0.01 -8.50 -36.82
C PHE A 318 -1.03 -9.37 -37.53
N HIS A 319 -0.63 -9.96 -38.65
CA HIS A 319 -1.45 -10.94 -39.38
C HIS A 319 -1.43 -12.27 -38.61
N ILE A 320 -2.50 -12.54 -37.86
CA ILE A 320 -2.67 -13.76 -37.06
C ILE A 320 -3.57 -14.71 -37.85
N ASP A 321 -3.02 -15.85 -38.27
CA ASP A 321 -3.73 -16.87 -39.04
C ASP A 321 -3.78 -18.20 -38.31
N CYS A 322 -4.84 -18.96 -38.57
CA CYS A 322 -5.04 -20.33 -38.12
C CYS A 322 -3.80 -21.22 -38.36
N THR A 323 -3.21 -21.13 -39.55
CA THR A 323 -2.14 -22.03 -40.02
C THR A 323 -0.75 -21.64 -39.52
N ARG A 324 -0.50 -20.33 -39.38
CA ARG A 324 0.82 -19.79 -39.00
C ARG A 324 0.93 -19.53 -37.50
N GLY A 325 -0.21 -19.43 -36.81
CA GLY A 325 -0.26 -19.03 -35.41
C GLY A 325 0.13 -17.57 -35.21
N ILE A 326 0.61 -17.28 -34.01
CA ILE A 326 1.02 -15.93 -33.61
C ILE A 326 2.44 -15.66 -34.13
N PRO A 327 2.68 -14.56 -34.86
CA PRO A 327 4.00 -14.26 -35.37
C PRO A 327 4.98 -13.96 -34.23
N ALA A 328 6.21 -14.47 -34.32
CA ALA A 328 7.25 -14.25 -33.30
C ALA A 328 7.52 -12.76 -33.00
N LYS A 329 7.30 -11.87 -33.98
CA LYS A 329 7.38 -10.41 -33.79
C LYS A 329 6.36 -9.91 -32.76
N ALA A 330 5.13 -10.44 -32.76
CA ALA A 330 4.11 -10.06 -31.79
C ALA A 330 4.52 -10.47 -30.37
N HIS A 331 5.05 -11.68 -30.19
CA HIS A 331 5.58 -12.15 -28.91
C HIS A 331 6.75 -11.29 -28.43
N LEU A 332 7.69 -10.94 -29.31
CA LEU A 332 8.82 -10.07 -28.95
C LEU A 332 8.34 -8.69 -28.50
N CYS A 333 7.38 -8.09 -29.22
CA CYS A 333 6.79 -6.81 -28.85
C CYS A 333 6.07 -6.89 -27.49
N PHE A 334 5.26 -7.93 -27.28
CA PHE A 334 4.60 -8.19 -26.00
C PHE A 334 5.60 -8.31 -24.85
N CYS A 335 6.63 -9.14 -25.00
CA CYS A 335 7.66 -9.31 -23.98
C CYS A 335 8.37 -7.98 -23.68
N THR A 336 8.76 -7.23 -24.71
CA THR A 336 9.43 -5.94 -24.56
C THR A 336 8.59 -4.95 -23.77
N ILE A 337 7.30 -4.81 -24.12
CA ILE A 337 6.39 -3.87 -23.45
C ILE A 337 6.10 -4.33 -22.02
N SER A 338 5.95 -5.64 -21.80
CA SER A 338 5.73 -6.21 -20.47
C SER A 338 6.94 -6.03 -19.56
N PHE A 339 8.16 -6.24 -20.06
CA PHE A 339 9.38 -5.96 -19.32
C PHE A 339 9.56 -4.47 -19.03
N LEU A 340 9.24 -3.60 -19.99
CA LEU A 340 9.23 -2.15 -19.75
C LEU A 340 8.25 -1.79 -18.63
N ASN A 341 7.03 -2.30 -18.66
CA ASN A 341 6.03 -2.04 -17.62
C ASN A 341 6.49 -2.57 -16.24
N CYS A 342 7.08 -3.78 -16.19
CA CYS A 342 7.69 -4.30 -14.97
C CYS A 342 8.82 -3.39 -14.47
N PHE A 343 9.70 -2.93 -15.36
CA PHE A 343 10.78 -2.01 -15.01
C PHE A 343 10.24 -0.70 -14.43
N LEU A 344 9.17 -0.13 -14.99
CA LEU A 344 8.52 1.07 -14.45
C LEU A 344 7.96 0.83 -13.04
N GLN A 345 7.41 -0.35 -12.77
CA GLN A 345 6.97 -0.74 -11.43
C GLN A 345 8.14 -0.86 -10.45
N ILE A 346 9.24 -1.50 -10.84
CA ILE A 346 10.47 -1.61 -10.04
C ILE A 346 11.05 -0.22 -9.75
N TRP A 347 11.12 0.63 -10.77
CA TRP A 347 11.61 2.01 -10.65
C TRP A 347 10.76 2.81 -9.66
N CYS A 348 9.44 2.71 -9.76
CA CYS A 348 8.52 3.35 -8.82
C CYS A 348 8.66 2.79 -7.39
N ALA A 349 8.83 1.47 -7.24
CA ALA A 349 9.07 0.82 -5.97
C ALA A 349 10.34 1.36 -5.28
N ALA A 350 11.41 1.57 -6.05
CA ALA A 350 12.70 2.02 -5.53
C ALA A 350 12.67 3.43 -4.90
N PHE A 351 11.66 4.26 -5.20
CA PHE A 351 11.48 5.56 -4.52
C PHE A 351 10.89 5.45 -3.11
N THR A 352 10.40 4.27 -2.73
CA THR A 352 9.89 4.04 -1.39
C THR A 352 10.91 3.25 -0.59
N LYS A 353 11.09 3.62 0.68
CA LYS A 353 11.86 2.80 1.64
C LYS A 353 11.35 1.37 1.67
N TYR A 354 10.03 1.18 1.61
CA TYR A 354 9.41 -0.13 1.60
C TYR A 354 9.79 -0.94 0.34
N GLY A 355 9.77 -0.34 -0.85
CA GLY A 355 10.16 -1.03 -2.07
C GLY A 355 11.64 -1.38 -2.12
N TYR A 356 12.51 -0.50 -1.62
CA TYR A 356 13.93 -0.82 -1.44
C TYR A 356 14.12 -2.02 -0.50
N LEU A 357 13.52 -1.96 0.69
CA LEU A 357 13.66 -3.02 1.69
C LEU A 357 13.01 -4.34 1.22
N MET A 358 11.90 -4.31 0.48
CA MET A 358 11.30 -5.50 -0.12
C MET A 358 12.22 -6.13 -1.18
N LEU A 359 12.89 -5.32 -1.99
CA LEU A 359 13.86 -5.80 -2.99
C LEU A 359 15.07 -6.49 -2.33
N VAL A 360 15.56 -5.92 -1.22
CA VAL A 360 16.75 -6.42 -0.52
C VAL A 360 16.44 -7.62 0.39
N HIS A 361 15.36 -7.53 1.17
CA HIS A 361 15.07 -8.47 2.26
C HIS A 361 13.98 -9.50 1.94
N ALA A 362 13.12 -9.22 0.96
CA ALA A 362 12.05 -10.12 0.53
C ALA A 362 12.06 -10.37 -1.00
N PRO A 363 13.21 -10.74 -1.61
CA PRO A 363 13.34 -10.85 -3.06
C PRO A 363 12.40 -11.89 -3.67
N GLN A 364 12.00 -12.92 -2.90
CA GLN A 364 11.07 -13.93 -3.36
C GLN A 364 9.63 -13.39 -3.51
N GLN A 365 9.17 -12.57 -2.56
CA GLN A 365 7.86 -11.91 -2.67
C GLN A 365 7.86 -10.89 -3.81
N PHE A 366 8.97 -10.15 -3.94
CA PHE A 366 9.19 -9.22 -5.05
C PHE A 366 9.13 -9.93 -6.41
N ALA A 367 9.86 -11.04 -6.56
CA ALA A 367 9.85 -11.86 -7.76
C ALA A 367 8.48 -12.44 -8.06
N PHE A 368 7.75 -12.87 -7.03
CA PHE A 368 6.37 -13.33 -7.18
C PHE A 368 5.46 -12.23 -7.72
N GLY A 369 5.56 -11.01 -7.20
CA GLY A 369 4.85 -9.84 -7.74
C GLY A 369 5.16 -9.57 -9.21
N LEU A 370 6.42 -9.70 -9.62
CA LEU A 370 6.83 -9.55 -11.02
C LEU A 370 6.22 -10.63 -11.92
N ILE A 371 6.25 -11.90 -11.48
CA ILE A 371 5.66 -13.02 -12.21
C ILE A 371 4.16 -12.80 -12.39
N LEU A 372 3.45 -12.40 -11.33
CA LEU A 372 2.02 -12.10 -11.41
C LEU A 372 1.72 -10.92 -12.35
N SER A 373 2.50 -9.82 -12.30
CA SER A 373 2.36 -8.71 -13.25
C SER A 373 2.54 -9.17 -14.70
N PHE A 374 3.51 -10.07 -14.95
CA PHE A 374 3.76 -10.61 -16.29
C PHE A 374 2.63 -11.54 -16.75
N PHE A 375 2.15 -12.44 -15.87
CA PHE A 375 1.05 -13.36 -16.21
C PHE A 375 -0.27 -12.63 -16.42
N GLY A 376 -0.60 -11.61 -15.62
CA GLY A 376 -1.78 -10.78 -15.87
C GLY A 376 -1.74 -10.11 -17.24
N GLY A 377 -0.57 -9.59 -17.65
CA GLY A 377 -0.40 -9.03 -18.99
C GLY A 377 -0.46 -10.09 -20.10
N PHE A 378 0.10 -11.27 -19.85
CA PHE A 378 0.10 -12.39 -20.80
C PHE A 378 -1.32 -12.89 -21.07
N ASP A 379 -2.15 -12.95 -20.03
CA ASP A 379 -3.53 -13.40 -20.11
C ASP A 379 -4.33 -12.55 -21.12
N SER A 380 -4.38 -11.23 -20.91
CA SER A 380 -5.06 -10.31 -21.84
C SER A 380 -4.51 -10.34 -23.27
N TYR A 381 -3.19 -10.49 -23.42
CA TYR A 381 -2.55 -10.64 -24.74
C TYR A 381 -2.93 -11.98 -25.41
N SER A 382 -2.99 -13.06 -24.63
CA SER A 382 -3.32 -14.38 -25.14
C SER A 382 -4.79 -14.48 -25.55
N ASP A 383 -5.68 -13.79 -24.84
CA ASP A 383 -7.11 -13.74 -25.16
C ASP A 383 -7.38 -13.05 -26.49
N ILE A 384 -6.79 -11.86 -26.70
CA ILE A 384 -6.97 -11.15 -27.97
C ILE A 384 -6.38 -11.93 -29.14
N ALA A 385 -5.23 -12.61 -28.93
CA ALA A 385 -4.65 -13.47 -29.94
C ALA A 385 -5.54 -14.67 -30.25
N PHE A 386 -6.14 -15.29 -29.23
CA PHE A 386 -7.09 -16.39 -29.40
C PHE A 386 -8.33 -15.97 -30.20
N ILE A 387 -8.91 -14.80 -29.92
CA ILE A 387 -10.06 -14.27 -30.66
C ILE A 387 -9.75 -14.20 -32.16
N GLU A 388 -8.58 -13.67 -32.53
CA GLU A 388 -8.18 -13.56 -33.93
C GLU A 388 -7.85 -14.92 -34.57
N ILE A 389 -7.27 -15.85 -33.82
CA ILE A 389 -7.07 -17.23 -34.28
C ILE A 389 -8.42 -17.89 -34.57
N ALA A 390 -9.34 -17.88 -33.61
CA ALA A 390 -10.68 -18.47 -33.78
C ALA A 390 -11.43 -17.81 -34.95
N ARG A 391 -11.28 -16.49 -35.13
CA ARG A 391 -11.85 -15.74 -36.25
C ARG A 391 -11.26 -16.16 -37.59
N SER A 392 -9.94 -16.22 -37.72
CA SER A 392 -9.26 -16.62 -38.95
C SER A 392 -9.54 -18.07 -39.35
N CYS A 393 -9.76 -18.95 -38.36
CA CYS A 393 -10.19 -20.33 -38.58
C CYS A 393 -11.69 -20.46 -38.93
N GLY A 394 -12.46 -19.36 -38.97
CA GLY A 394 -13.89 -19.38 -39.28
C GLY A 394 -14.78 -19.97 -38.18
N SER A 395 -14.25 -20.18 -36.97
CA SER A 395 -15.01 -20.77 -35.86
C SER A 395 -16.00 -19.76 -35.29
N TRP A 396 -17.27 -20.12 -35.12
CA TRP A 396 -18.27 -19.21 -34.54
C TRP A 396 -17.95 -18.77 -33.09
N LEU A 397 -17.07 -19.49 -32.39
CA LEU A 397 -16.65 -19.24 -31.01
C LEU A 397 -15.88 -17.91 -30.81
N TRP A 398 -15.35 -17.29 -31.87
CA TRP A 398 -14.68 -15.99 -31.73
C TRP A 398 -15.64 -14.88 -31.26
N LYS A 399 -16.93 -14.97 -31.58
CA LYS A 399 -17.94 -13.97 -31.19
C LYS A 399 -18.22 -13.96 -29.69
N PRO A 400 -18.55 -15.10 -29.05
CA PRO A 400 -18.70 -15.12 -27.59
C PRO A 400 -17.37 -14.80 -26.90
N ALA A 401 -16.21 -15.26 -27.41
CA ALA A 401 -14.90 -14.90 -26.86
C ALA A 401 -14.68 -13.38 -26.88
N ALA A 402 -14.91 -12.72 -28.02
CA ALA A 402 -14.79 -11.27 -28.14
C ALA A 402 -15.78 -10.53 -27.22
N SER A 403 -16.99 -11.05 -27.06
CA SER A 403 -18.00 -10.45 -26.16
C SER A 403 -17.56 -10.51 -24.70
N VAL A 404 -17.05 -11.68 -24.27
CA VAL A 404 -16.50 -11.87 -22.93
C VAL A 404 -15.29 -10.95 -22.70
N TYR A 405 -14.37 -10.87 -23.67
CA TYR A 405 -13.20 -10.00 -23.57
C TYR A 405 -13.58 -8.52 -23.48
N ILE A 406 -14.51 -8.04 -24.31
CA ILE A 406 -14.95 -6.63 -24.26
C ILE A 406 -15.58 -6.31 -22.91
N VAL A 407 -16.49 -7.17 -22.43
CA VAL A 407 -17.23 -6.88 -21.18
C VAL A 407 -16.36 -7.10 -19.95
N GLY A 408 -15.71 -8.26 -19.84
CA GLY A 408 -14.89 -8.64 -18.69
C GLY A 408 -13.56 -7.89 -18.64
N VAL A 409 -12.78 -7.93 -19.71
CA VAL A 409 -11.42 -7.37 -19.71
C VAL A 409 -11.44 -5.86 -19.95
N LEU A 410 -12.11 -5.38 -20.98
CA LEU A 410 -12.04 -3.94 -21.31
C LEU A 410 -12.91 -3.08 -20.40
N LEU A 411 -14.19 -3.42 -20.26
CA LEU A 411 -15.16 -2.58 -19.54
C LEU A 411 -15.11 -2.77 -18.03
N ALA A 412 -14.91 -3.99 -17.53
CA ALA A 412 -14.86 -4.24 -16.08
C ALA A 412 -13.44 -4.10 -15.49
N GLN A 413 -12.38 -4.23 -16.30
CA GLN A 413 -11.00 -4.16 -15.81
C GLN A 413 -10.17 -2.98 -16.35
N ALA A 414 -9.83 -2.99 -17.64
CA ALA A 414 -8.87 -2.05 -18.22
C ALA A 414 -9.33 -0.58 -18.07
N LEU A 415 -10.57 -0.29 -18.49
CA LEU A 415 -11.10 1.07 -18.48
C LEU A 415 -11.27 1.62 -17.05
N PRO A 416 -11.91 0.92 -16.09
CA PRO A 416 -11.98 1.38 -14.71
C PRO A 416 -10.60 1.53 -14.07
N GLY A 417 -9.66 0.61 -14.34
CA GLY A 417 -8.28 0.68 -13.84
C GLY A 417 -7.56 1.94 -14.32
N ILE A 418 -7.62 2.22 -15.62
CA ILE A 418 -7.02 3.42 -16.23
C ILE A 418 -7.66 4.69 -15.67
N LEU A 419 -9.00 4.74 -15.57
CA LEU A 419 -9.72 5.91 -15.06
C LEU A 419 -9.40 6.18 -13.58
N LEU A 420 -9.42 5.15 -12.74
CA LEU A 420 -9.07 5.28 -11.33
C LEU A 420 -7.61 5.74 -11.15
N LEU A 421 -6.70 5.19 -11.95
CA LEU A 421 -5.29 5.62 -11.94
C LEU A 421 -5.18 7.08 -12.38
N ALA A 422 -5.78 7.47 -13.51
CA ALA A 422 -5.74 8.82 -14.05
C ALA A 422 -6.33 9.87 -13.09
N CYS A 423 -7.45 9.55 -12.43
CA CYS A 423 -8.10 10.40 -11.43
C CYS A 423 -7.39 10.41 -10.07
N LYS A 424 -6.39 9.54 -9.87
CA LYS A 424 -5.71 9.33 -8.58
C LYS A 424 -6.66 8.92 -7.44
N THR A 425 -7.76 8.27 -7.79
CA THR A 425 -8.81 7.84 -6.85
C THR A 425 -8.69 6.33 -6.63
N HIS A 426 -8.78 5.89 -5.38
CA HIS A 426 -8.72 4.46 -5.04
C HIS A 426 -7.52 3.73 -5.67
N ILE A 427 -6.30 4.29 -5.50
CA ILE A 427 -5.05 3.75 -6.06
C ILE A 427 -4.91 2.22 -5.89
N PRO A 428 -5.26 1.59 -4.74
CA PRO A 428 -5.22 0.13 -4.61
C PRO A 428 -6.06 -0.64 -5.64
N ALA A 429 -7.27 -0.16 -5.95
CA ALA A 429 -8.10 -0.74 -7.00
C ALA A 429 -7.49 -0.50 -8.38
N ALA A 430 -7.02 0.73 -8.63
CA ALA A 430 -6.39 1.08 -9.89
C ALA A 430 -5.22 0.15 -10.22
N LEU A 431 -4.28 -0.02 -9.27
CA LEU A 431 -3.11 -0.89 -9.42
C LEU A 431 -3.50 -2.35 -9.64
N LYS A 432 -4.56 -2.83 -8.97
CA LYS A 432 -5.06 -4.20 -9.15
C LYS A 432 -5.64 -4.41 -10.54
N LEU A 433 -6.50 -3.50 -11.00
CA LEU A 433 -7.17 -3.58 -12.30
C LEU A 433 -6.20 -3.39 -13.48
N THR A 434 -5.07 -2.70 -13.27
CA THR A 434 -4.03 -2.51 -14.28
C THR A 434 -2.88 -3.51 -14.17
N GLU A 435 -3.06 -4.60 -13.42
CA GLU A 435 -2.06 -5.67 -13.22
C GLU A 435 -0.68 -5.19 -12.74
N MET A 436 -0.65 -4.13 -11.92
CA MET A 436 0.56 -3.61 -11.29
C MET A 436 0.83 -4.32 -9.95
N ASN A 437 0.97 -5.65 -10.01
CA ASN A 437 1.02 -6.52 -8.84
C ASN A 437 2.27 -6.26 -7.97
N VAL A 438 3.40 -5.81 -8.53
CA VAL A 438 4.58 -5.39 -7.74
C VAL A 438 4.23 -4.22 -6.83
N LEU A 439 3.58 -3.18 -7.37
CA LEU A 439 3.19 -2.01 -6.59
C LEU A 439 2.07 -2.32 -5.59
N LEU A 440 1.22 -3.31 -5.93
CA LEU A 440 0.18 -3.79 -5.04
C LEU A 440 0.75 -4.45 -3.77
N LEU A 441 1.89 -5.15 -3.87
CA LEU A 441 2.60 -5.71 -2.72
C LEU A 441 3.22 -4.63 -1.81
N LEU A 442 3.48 -3.43 -2.37
CA LEU A 442 4.04 -2.28 -1.65
C LEU A 442 2.97 -1.44 -0.95
N LEU A 443 1.70 -1.76 -1.12
CA LEU A 443 0.61 -1.11 -0.41
C LEU A 443 0.64 -1.53 1.06
N LYS A 444 1.56 -0.94 1.81
CA LYS A 444 1.47 -0.92 3.27
C LYS A 444 0.24 -0.10 3.64
N PRO A 445 -0.52 -0.51 4.68
CA PRO A 445 -1.28 0.48 5.43
C PRO A 445 -0.31 1.57 5.88
N SER A 446 -0.64 2.83 5.70
CA SER A 446 0.16 3.93 6.25
C SER A 446 0.18 3.79 7.77
N VAL A 447 1.22 3.17 8.30
CA VAL A 447 1.50 3.17 9.75
C VAL A 447 2.10 4.53 10.04
N VAL A 448 1.31 5.39 10.70
CA VAL A 448 1.67 6.79 11.01
C VAL A 448 2.23 6.92 12.41
#